data_AF-A0AAW4PFY5-F1
#
_entry.id   AF-A0AAW4PFY5-F1
#
_cell.length_a   1.000
_cell.length_b   1.000
_cell.length_c   1.000
_cell.angle_alpha   90.00
_cell.angle_beta   90.00
_cell.angle_gamma   90.00
#
_symmetry.space_group_name_H-M   'P 1'
#
loop_
_entity.id
_entity.type
_entity.pdbx_description
1 polymer ?
#
loop_
_entity_poly.entity_id
_entity_poly.type
_entity_poly.pdbx_seq_one_letter_code
_entity_poly.pdbx_strand_id
1 'polypeptide(L)'
;MMPAVGAVVVLTKLDSTPRLFVTAVDDGDDTVTGVLLADLAAETLQRLASVGDRHRREELVLAVTQTELARFCVPVEECRQLDESGFDGAARRERETQ
;
A
#
# COMPACT_ATOMS: atom_id res chain seq x y z
N MET A 1 -2.72 15.85 -2.99
CA MET A 1 -3.58 15.05 -2.09
C MET A 1 -2.68 14.09 -1.36
N MET A 2 -2.65 14.15 -0.03
CA MET A 2 -1.85 13.22 0.76
C MET A 2 -2.52 11.84 0.78
N PRO A 3 -1.75 10.74 0.67
CA PRO A 3 -2.32 9.40 0.80
C PRO A 3 -2.78 9.16 2.24
N ALA A 4 -3.77 8.28 2.42
CA ALA A 4 -4.22 7.89 3.75
C ALA A 4 -3.31 6.79 4.33
N VAL A 5 -3.24 6.72 5.65
CA VAL A 5 -2.66 5.57 6.35
C VAL A 5 -3.43 4.29 5.97
N GLY A 6 -2.69 3.23 5.64
CA GLY A 6 -3.23 1.98 5.09
C GLY A 6 -3.48 2.00 3.58
N ALA A 7 -3.18 3.09 2.89
CA ALA A 7 -3.20 3.14 1.43
C ALA A 7 -1.92 2.52 0.84
N VAL A 8 -2.00 2.13 -0.43
CA VAL A 8 -0.83 1.71 -1.20
C VAL A 8 -0.51 2.77 -2.24
N VAL A 9 0.74 3.21 -2.25
CA VAL A 9 1.26 4.18 -3.20
C VAL A 9 2.39 3.57 -4.01
N VAL A 10 2.66 4.14 -5.19
CA VAL A 10 3.80 3.78 -6.03
C VAL A 10 4.81 4.90 -5.97
N LEU A 11 6.09 4.56 -5.80
CA LEU A 11 7.19 5.52 -5.87
C LEU A 11 7.56 5.75 -7.33
N THR A 12 7.26 6.94 -7.84
CA THR A 12 7.38 7.27 -9.27
C THR A 12 8.76 7.75 -9.68
N LYS A 13 9.60 8.17 -8.73
CA LYS A 13 10.99 8.59 -9.00
C LYS A 13 11.98 7.44 -9.13
N LEU A 14 11.58 6.23 -8.73
CA LEU A 14 12.42 5.05 -8.84
C LEU A 14 12.09 4.31 -10.12
N ASP A 15 13.12 3.90 -10.85
CA ASP A 15 13.00 3.18 -12.13
C ASP A 15 12.18 1.88 -11.99
N SER A 16 12.30 1.22 -10.84
CA SER A 16 11.57 -0.01 -10.51
C SER A 16 10.10 0.20 -10.12
N THR A 17 9.65 1.45 -9.94
CA THR A 17 8.28 1.78 -9.49
C THR A 17 7.78 0.94 -8.30
N PRO A 18 8.55 0.85 -7.19
CA PRO A 18 8.17 0.00 -6.08
C PRO A 18 6.89 0.49 -5.40
N ARG A 19 6.12 -0.47 -4.89
CA ARG A 19 4.87 -0.22 -4.16
C ARG A 19 5.17 -0.10 -2.67
N LEU A 20 4.65 0.95 -2.07
CA LEU A 20 4.81 1.28 -0.66
C LEU A 20 3.45 1.22 0.04
N PHE A 21 3.39 0.49 1.16
CA PHE A 21 2.23 0.47 2.04
C PHE A 21 2.42 1.56 3.09
N VAL A 22 1.51 2.54 3.11
CA VAL A 22 1.61 3.72 3.96
C VAL A 22 1.23 3.35 5.38
N THR A 23 2.15 3.52 6.33
CA THR A 23 1.93 3.25 7.75
C THR A 23 1.78 4.52 8.57
N ALA A 24 2.37 5.63 8.12
CA ALA A 24 2.19 6.95 8.71
C ALA A 24 2.34 8.04 7.64
N VAL A 25 1.76 9.21 7.92
CA VAL A 25 1.80 10.38 7.04
C VAL A 25 2.10 11.59 7.92
N ASP A 26 3.03 12.42 7.49
CA ASP A 26 3.40 13.65 8.17
C ASP A 26 2.97 14.86 7.31
N ASP A 27 1.89 15.52 7.74
CA ASP A 27 1.35 16.74 7.12
C ASP A 27 2.26 17.97 7.29
N GLY A 28 3.18 17.97 8.26
CA GLY A 28 4.08 19.09 8.51
C GLY A 28 5.25 19.12 7.53
N ASP A 29 5.76 17.95 7.17
CA ASP A 29 6.91 17.76 6.28
C ASP A 29 6.51 17.28 4.86
N ASP A 30 5.22 17.12 4.57
CA ASP A 30 4.73 16.54 3.31
C ASP A 30 5.39 15.18 2.98
N THR A 31 5.61 14.35 4.01
CA THR A 31 6.26 13.04 3.86
C THR A 31 5.34 11.88 4.24
N VAL A 32 5.59 10.73 3.64
CA VAL A 32 4.92 9.47 3.95
C VAL A 32 5.94 8.48 4.44
N THR A 33 5.59 7.80 5.52
CA THR A 33 6.34 6.66 6.03
C THR A 33 5.59 5.39 5.66
N GLY A 34 6.31 4.42 5.11
CA GLY A 34 5.72 3.15 4.75
C GLY A 34 6.74 2.02 4.65
N VAL A 35 6.26 0.84 4.32
CA VAL A 35 7.10 -0.34 4.05
C VAL A 35 6.90 -0.80 2.61
N LEU A 36 7.93 -1.41 2.03
CA LEU A 36 7.83 -1.96 0.68
C LEU A 36 6.96 -3.21 0.67
N LEU A 37 6.05 -3.30 -0.29
CA LEU A 37 5.21 -4.50 -0.44
C LEU A 37 6.03 -5.74 -0.77
N ALA A 38 7.19 -5.59 -1.42
CA ALA A 38 8.09 -6.70 -1.71
C ALA A 38 8.70 -7.33 -0.45
N ASP A 39 8.73 -6.58 0.66
CA ASP A 39 9.28 -7.01 1.94
C ASP A 39 8.19 -7.61 2.86
N LEU A 40 6.91 -7.36 2.54
CA LEU A 40 5.79 -7.93 3.28
C LEU A 40 5.62 -9.42 2.98
N ALA A 41 5.32 -10.19 4.03
CA ALA A 41 4.95 -11.59 3.88
C ALA A 41 3.74 -11.74 2.94
N ALA A 42 3.75 -12.78 2.11
CA ALA A 42 2.68 -13.05 1.15
C ALA A 42 1.28 -13.10 1.79
N GLU A 43 1.18 -13.61 3.02
CA GLU A 43 -0.08 -13.64 3.78
C GLU A 43 -0.59 -12.22 4.09
N THR A 44 0.31 -11.29 4.43
CA THR A 44 -0.04 -9.87 4.67
C THR A 44 -0.49 -9.20 3.39
N LEU A 45 0.15 -9.51 2.25
CA LEU A 45 -0.25 -9.02 0.93
C LEU A 45 -1.64 -9.54 0.51
N GLN A 46 -1.93 -10.82 0.78
CA GLN A 46 -3.24 -11.40 0.53
C GLN A 46 -4.34 -10.75 1.37
N ARG A 47 -4.06 -10.51 2.66
CA ARG A 47 -4.97 -9.76 3.53
C ARG A 47 -5.19 -8.35 2.98
N LEU A 48 -4.13 -7.65 2.57
CA LEU A 48 -4.24 -6.31 1.98
C LEU A 48 -5.12 -6.29 0.71
N ALA A 49 -4.96 -7.28 -0.17
CA ALA A 49 -5.75 -7.39 -1.40
C ALA A 49 -7.23 -7.70 -1.13
N SER A 50 -7.52 -8.48 -0.08
CA SER A 50 -8.89 -8.81 0.31
C SER A 50 -9.58 -7.70 1.12
N VAL A 51 -8.86 -6.66 1.52
CA VAL A 51 -9.37 -5.61 2.39
C VAL A 51 -9.89 -4.43 1.56
N GLY A 52 -11.21 -4.42 1.35
CA GLY A 52 -11.96 -3.23 0.95
C GLY A 52 -12.38 -2.34 2.12
N ASP A 53 -12.07 -2.74 3.35
CA ASP A 53 -12.59 -2.12 4.57
C ASP A 53 -11.52 -1.33 5.32
N ARG A 54 -11.84 -0.06 5.65
CA ARG A 54 -10.91 0.86 6.32
C ARG A 54 -10.39 0.28 7.65
N HIS A 55 -11.28 -0.36 8.42
CA HIS A 55 -10.95 -0.87 9.76
C HIS A 55 -9.92 -2.01 9.71
N ARG A 56 -10.00 -2.89 8.71
CA ARG A 56 -9.01 -3.97 8.52
C ARG A 56 -7.66 -3.46 8.00
N ARG A 57 -7.63 -2.32 7.30
CA ARG A 57 -6.38 -1.66 6.91
C ARG A 57 -5.62 -1.14 8.13
N GLU A 58 -6.32 -0.63 9.14
CA GLU A 58 -5.70 -0.18 10.39
C GLU A 58 -5.05 -1.34 11.16
N GLU A 59 -5.71 -2.50 11.23
CA GLU A 59 -5.13 -3.71 11.82
C GLU A 59 -3.85 -4.16 11.07
N LEU A 60 -3.85 -4.05 9.74
CA LEU A 60 -2.67 -4.35 8.93
C LEU A 60 -1.53 -3.35 9.17
N VAL A 61 -1.84 -2.05 9.26
CA VAL A 61 -0.85 -1.03 9.62
C VAL A 61 -0.23 -1.32 10.98
N LEU A 62 -1.04 -1.70 11.96
CA LEU A 62 -0.54 -2.07 13.28
C LEU A 62 0.35 -3.32 13.24
N ALA A 63 -0.06 -4.35 12.50
CA ALA A 63 0.73 -5.56 12.32
C ALA A 63 2.09 -5.26 11.68
N VAL A 64 2.09 -4.44 10.62
CA VAL A 64 3.29 -4.04 9.89
C VAL A 64 4.20 -3.14 10.73
N THR A 65 3.66 -2.20 11.48
CA THR A 65 4.47 -1.31 12.33
C THR A 65 5.17 -2.06 13.47
N GLN A 66 4.60 -3.18 13.92
CA GLN A 66 5.22 -4.09 14.89
C GLN A 66 6.30 -5.02 14.30
N THR A 67 6.46 -5.06 12.98
CA THR A 67 7.56 -5.80 12.35
C THR A 67 8.86 -4.99 12.34
N GLU A 68 9.98 -5.70 12.25
CA GLU A 68 11.32 -5.12 12.12
C GLU A 68 11.68 -4.80 10.66
N LEU A 69 10.67 -4.66 9.78
CA LEU A 69 10.88 -4.35 8.35
C LEU A 69 11.41 -2.92 8.17
N ALA A 70 12.17 -2.73 7.08
CA ALA A 70 12.71 -1.42 6.73
C ALA A 70 11.58 -0.44 6.41
N ARG A 71 11.58 0.70 7.10
CA ARG A 71 10.63 1.80 6.88
C ARG A 71 11.28 2.85 5.99
N PHE A 72 10.54 3.27 4.99
CA PHE A 72 10.95 4.28 4.03
C PHE A 72 10.15 5.55 4.30
N CYS A 73 10.87 6.65 4.48
CA CYS A 73 10.29 7.98 4.51
C CYS A 73 10.58 8.64 3.17
N VAL A 74 9.53 9.02 2.46
CA VAL A 74 9.61 9.61 1.12
C VAL A 74 8.61 10.76 1.02
N PRO A 75 8.90 11.81 0.25
CA PRO A 75 7.98 12.93 0.11
C PRO A 75 6.75 12.53 -0.73
N VAL A 76 5.61 13.13 -0.39
CA VAL A 76 4.30 12.84 -1.01
C VAL A 76 4.32 13.09 -2.51
N GLU A 77 5.10 14.06 -2.99
CA GLU A 77 5.23 14.39 -4.41
C GLU A 77 5.82 13.24 -5.25
N GLU A 78 6.61 12.36 -4.62
CA GLU A 78 7.19 11.18 -5.28
C GLU A 78 6.21 10.00 -5.29
N CYS A 79 5.11 10.12 -4.54
CA CYS A 79 4.13 9.07 -4.33
C CYS A 79 2.91 9.29 -5.23
N ARG A 80 2.52 8.23 -5.95
CA ARG A 80 1.26 8.19 -6.69
C ARG A 80 0.33 7.16 -6.07
N GLN A 81 -0.88 7.58 -5.69
CA GLN A 81 -1.90 6.66 -5.19
C GLN A 81 -2.26 5.62 -6.26
N LEU A 82 -2.27 4.36 -5.85
CA LEU A 82 -2.77 3.26 -6.65
C LEU A 82 -4.27 3.20 -6.38
N ASP A 83 -5.07 3.58 -7.37
CA ASP A 83 -6.52 3.49 -7.30
C ASP A 83 -6.91 2.05 -6.90
N GLU A 84 -7.85 1.92 -5.98
CA GLU A 84 -8.15 0.65 -5.27
C GLU A 84 -8.51 -0.51 -6.21
N SER A 85 -8.84 -0.19 -7.47
CA SER A 85 -8.99 -1.14 -8.58
C SER A 85 -7.71 -1.88 -8.99
N GLY A 86 -6.53 -1.46 -8.54
CA GLY A 86 -5.24 -2.06 -8.90
C GLY A 86 -4.81 -3.27 -8.06
N PHE A 87 -5.49 -3.55 -6.94
CA PHE A 87 -5.29 -4.78 -6.16
C PHE A 87 -6.23 -5.91 -6.61
N ASP A 88 -7.38 -5.56 -7.21
CA ASP A 88 -8.36 -6.50 -7.74
C ASP A 88 -8.02 -6.90 -9.19
N GLY A 89 -6.79 -7.35 -9.41
CA GLY A 89 -6.32 -7.84 -10.71
C GLY A 89 -6.64 -9.31 -10.97
N ALA A 90 -7.46 -9.97 -10.16
CA ALA A 90 -7.64 -11.42 -10.21
C ALA A 90 -9.06 -11.95 -9.92
N ALA A 91 -10.11 -11.14 -10.09
CA ALA A 91 -11.49 -11.61 -9.91
C ALA A 91 -12.45 -11.33 -11.09
N ARG A 92 -11.95 -11.03 -12.29
CA ARG A 92 -12.83 -10.87 -13.47
C ARG A 92 -12.27 -11.47 -14.76
N ARG A 93 -12.25 -12.78 -14.79
CA ARG A 93 -12.33 -13.69 -15.96
C ARG A 93 -12.37 -15.06 -15.28
N GLU A 94 -13.46 -15.80 -15.22
CA GLU A 94 -14.24 -16.30 -16.35
C GLU A 94 -15.70 -16.50 -15.89
N ARG A 95 -16.58 -15.57 -16.24
CA ARG A 95 -17.94 -15.93 -16.58
C ARG A 95 -18.16 -15.40 -17.99
N GLU A 96 -18.88 -16.20 -18.78
CA GLU A 96 -19.35 -15.93 -20.15
C GLU A 96 -18.49 -16.53 -21.28
N THR A 97 -18.80 -17.78 -21.63
CA THR A 97 -19.42 -18.23 -22.89
C THR A 97 -19.39 -19.77 -22.85
N GLN A 98 -20.44 -20.55 -23.07
CA GLN A 98 -21.76 -20.35 -23.66
C GLN A 98 -22.62 -21.56 -23.23
#